data_AF-A0A973V2A4-F1
#
_entry.id   AF-A0A973V2A4-F1
#
_cell.length_a   1.000
_cell.length_b   1.000
_cell.length_c   1.000
_cell.angle_alpha   90.00
_cell.angle_beta   90.00
_cell.angle_gamma   90.00
#
_symmetry.space_group_name_H-M   'P 1'
#
loop_
_entity.id
_entity.type
_entity.pdbx_description
1 polymer ?
#
loop_
_entity_poly.entity_id
_entity_poly.type
_entity_poly.pdbx_seq_one_letter_code
_entity_poly.pdbx_strand_id
1 'polypeptide(L)'
;MACAEDDCDHDWHYDAPRSFRGRMQRGLGYGAYRARLDPTGAQIVNECLRRDYRWDWQVDDRIVYLARLVRDLRLDITPLVEQMRACGPRKPYGEPDPTDDDNQFDVAVGVLTALARTGNGHARDAVRDYVTDGARWLDVTQQIGHEWPDAWWEDLWVIAARRIQPDDAHTVFADSGPWPTWSGRDPCIDAVLDAAKHRIEQLYAGRCTPDLEQLTTGELVAVLGTAAVHRQHKVAVLAQLRRREPAPELLDLADRIEELNLPFLGSALRRLGPMAITSARTWAAQPGHPLAWTGQQILADHGDRTDIPALLTALQQLDAGAGWCGYDTITQGLTRIATASNVSASAVKDQLIGVLRRLLHTSPHSFERASYLSSLLALDPDRTERLLPHCLLDSEPQVRLLAARYTPMTDDAQQWLAGLGQDPLEEDAVREAAGQRIHAATR
;
A
#
# COMPACT_ATOMS: atom_id res chain seq x y z
N MET A 1 3.98 -17.15 29.06
CA MET A 1 3.42 -18.48 28.70
C MET A 1 4.52 -19.16 27.89
N ALA A 2 5.04 -20.29 28.36
CA ALA A 2 6.23 -20.92 27.81
C ALA A 2 5.94 -21.49 26.41
N CYS A 3 6.69 -21.03 25.41
CA CYS A 3 6.71 -21.59 24.07
C CYS A 3 7.51 -22.91 24.11
N ALA A 4 6.89 -23.98 23.63
CA ALA A 4 7.59 -25.22 23.36
C ALA A 4 8.55 -24.98 22.18
N GLU A 5 9.79 -25.41 22.38
CA GLU A 5 10.87 -25.45 21.42
C GLU A 5 10.61 -26.57 20.40
N ASP A 6 10.47 -26.20 19.13
CA ASP A 6 10.42 -26.96 17.87
C ASP A 6 9.21 -26.50 17.04
N ASP A 7 9.42 -25.50 16.15
CA ASP A 7 8.90 -25.45 14.75
C ASP A 7 8.75 -24.02 14.15
N CYS A 8 9.67 -23.07 14.42
CA CYS A 8 9.66 -21.76 13.73
C CYS A 8 11.03 -21.04 13.74
N ASP A 9 12.02 -21.61 13.03
CA ASP A 9 13.34 -20.96 12.81
C ASP A 9 13.38 -20.13 11.50
N HIS A 10 12.26 -19.51 11.14
CA HIS A 10 12.10 -18.65 9.95
C HIS A 10 11.50 -17.28 10.28
N ASP A 11 11.69 -16.79 11.50
CA ASP A 11 11.27 -15.44 11.89
C ASP A 11 12.24 -14.42 11.25
N TRP A 12 11.91 -14.01 10.03
CA TRP A 12 12.61 -12.91 9.36
C TRP A 12 12.31 -11.59 10.10
N HIS A 13 13.34 -10.75 10.24
CA HIS A 13 13.23 -9.46 10.91
C HIS A 13 13.94 -8.35 10.14
N TYR A 14 13.38 -7.15 10.21
CA TYR A 14 14.07 -5.95 9.76
C TYR A 14 15.32 -5.71 10.60
N ASP A 15 16.37 -5.25 9.96
CA ASP A 15 17.52 -4.69 10.63
C ASP A 15 17.15 -3.45 11.45
N ALA A 16 18.04 -3.12 12.39
CA ALA A 16 17.94 -1.92 13.20
C ALA A 16 17.61 -0.69 12.32
N PRO A 17 16.57 0.10 12.63
CA PRO A 17 16.07 1.18 11.77
C PRO A 17 17.09 2.24 11.36
N ARG A 18 18.18 2.39 12.12
CA ARG A 18 19.24 3.36 11.86
C ARG A 18 20.45 2.76 11.17
N SER A 19 20.53 1.44 11.01
CA SER A 19 21.58 0.80 10.22
C SER A 19 21.37 1.12 8.74
N PHE A 20 22.43 1.00 7.94
CA PHE A 20 22.32 1.24 6.51
C PHE A 20 21.32 0.27 5.87
N ARG A 21 21.49 -1.03 6.10
CA ARG A 21 20.58 -2.07 5.60
C ARG A 21 19.15 -1.90 6.12
N GLY A 22 18.96 -1.56 7.39
CA GLY A 22 17.63 -1.34 7.97
C GLY A 22 16.88 -0.16 7.35
N ARG A 23 17.59 0.89 6.93
CA ARG A 23 17.00 2.01 6.17
C ARG A 23 16.63 1.60 4.75
N MET A 24 17.44 0.76 4.11
CA MET A 24 17.21 0.24 2.76
C MET A 24 16.00 -0.70 2.70
N GLN A 25 15.90 -1.63 3.65
CA GLN A 25 14.75 -2.53 3.78
C GLN A 25 13.43 -1.75 3.96
N ARG A 26 13.49 -0.64 4.72
CA ARG A 26 12.37 0.30 4.89
C ARG A 26 12.21 1.31 3.74
N GLY A 27 13.01 1.24 2.69
CA GLY A 27 12.88 2.10 1.49
C GLY A 27 13.02 3.59 1.78
N LEU A 28 13.78 3.93 2.83
CA LEU A 28 14.03 5.31 3.18
C LEU A 28 15.00 5.91 2.17
N GLY A 29 14.68 7.10 1.66
CA GLY A 29 15.55 7.75 0.67
C GLY A 29 16.96 8.08 1.18
N TYR A 30 17.16 8.17 2.50
CA TYR A 30 18.50 8.23 3.09
C TYR A 30 19.33 6.97 2.82
N GLY A 31 18.68 5.80 2.78
CA GLY A 31 19.33 4.55 2.36
C GLY A 31 19.84 4.65 0.93
N ALA A 32 18.97 5.06 -0.01
CA ALA A 32 19.35 5.26 -1.41
C ALA A 32 20.46 6.29 -1.60
N TYR A 33 20.38 7.42 -0.88
CA TYR A 33 21.46 8.42 -0.85
C TYR A 33 22.79 7.79 -0.42
N ARG A 34 22.80 7.07 0.70
CA ARG A 34 24.01 6.44 1.21
C ARG A 34 24.56 5.36 0.27
N ALA A 35 23.70 4.59 -0.39
CA ALA A 35 24.12 3.55 -1.33
C ALA A 35 24.94 4.09 -2.51
N ARG A 36 24.74 5.35 -2.90
CA ARG A 36 25.52 6.01 -3.96
C ARG A 36 26.90 6.49 -3.51
N LEU A 37 27.12 6.65 -2.20
CA LEU A 37 28.35 7.20 -1.63
C LEU A 37 29.21 6.14 -0.94
N ASP A 38 28.58 5.12 -0.37
CA ASP A 38 29.23 4.07 0.41
C ASP A 38 29.70 2.94 -0.53
N PRO A 39 30.99 2.52 -0.49
CA PRO A 39 31.48 1.42 -1.32
C PRO A 39 30.73 0.09 -1.11
N THR A 40 30.08 -0.10 0.03
CA THR A 40 29.28 -1.29 0.34
C THR A 40 27.85 -1.20 -0.21
N GLY A 41 27.46 -0.08 -0.84
CA GLY A 41 26.11 0.18 -1.32
C GLY A 41 25.57 -0.90 -2.27
N ALA A 42 26.38 -1.32 -3.24
CA ALA A 42 26.00 -2.38 -4.19
C ALA A 42 25.70 -3.71 -3.49
N GLN A 43 26.52 -4.10 -2.52
CA GLN A 43 26.31 -5.33 -1.74
C GLN A 43 25.00 -5.24 -0.94
N ILE A 44 24.75 -4.12 -0.27
CA ILE A 44 23.54 -3.95 0.55
C ILE A 44 22.28 -3.92 -0.30
N VAL A 45 22.32 -3.35 -1.51
CA VAL A 45 21.21 -3.43 -2.47
C VAL A 45 20.97 -4.89 -2.87
N ASN A 46 22.02 -5.63 -3.23
CA ASN A 46 21.88 -7.06 -3.56
C ASN A 46 21.32 -7.88 -2.39
N GLU A 47 21.69 -7.59 -1.15
CA GLU A 47 21.06 -8.22 0.01
C GLU A 47 19.57 -7.87 0.13
N CYS A 48 19.17 -6.63 -0.16
CA CYS A 48 17.77 -6.21 -0.12
C CYS A 48 16.93 -6.73 -1.30
N LEU A 49 17.56 -7.23 -2.37
CA LEU A 49 16.89 -7.84 -3.52
C LEU A 49 16.55 -9.33 -3.31
N ARG A 50 17.07 -9.96 -2.25
CA ARG A 50 16.83 -11.37 -1.94
C ARG A 50 15.45 -11.65 -1.37
N ARG A 51 14.67 -10.62 -1.02
CA ARG A 51 13.34 -10.77 -0.45
C ARG A 51 12.57 -9.47 -0.61
N ASP A 52 11.25 -9.57 -0.74
CA ASP A 52 10.37 -8.43 -0.52
C ASP A 52 10.32 -7.99 0.96
N TYR A 53 10.63 -6.72 1.22
CA TYR A 53 10.65 -6.09 2.54
C TYR A 53 9.44 -5.16 2.78
N ARG A 54 8.41 -5.25 1.95
CA ARG A 54 7.13 -4.55 2.20
C ARG A 54 6.46 -5.16 3.42
N TRP A 55 5.95 -4.32 4.31
CA TRP A 55 5.15 -4.79 5.44
C TRP A 55 3.74 -5.15 4.96
N ASP A 56 3.17 -4.29 4.12
CA ASP A 56 1.92 -4.55 3.41
C ASP A 56 2.15 -4.46 1.90
N TRP A 57 2.20 -5.62 1.25
CA TRP A 57 2.44 -5.75 -0.19
C TRP A 57 1.35 -5.08 -1.05
N GLN A 58 0.18 -4.77 -0.47
CA GLN A 58 -0.92 -4.14 -1.21
C GLN A 58 -0.71 -2.63 -1.39
N VAL A 59 0.01 -1.98 -0.47
CA VAL A 59 0.06 -0.51 -0.41
C VAL A 59 1.45 0.07 -0.20
N ASP A 60 2.40 -0.68 0.35
CA ASP A 60 3.79 -0.22 0.44
C ASP A 60 4.45 -0.28 -0.95
N ASP A 61 5.16 0.78 -1.34
CA ASP A 61 6.00 0.78 -2.55
C ASP A 61 7.45 0.47 -2.19
N ARG A 62 8.03 -0.51 -2.88
CA ARG A 62 9.45 -0.85 -2.78
C ARG A 62 10.09 -1.29 -4.09
N ILE A 63 9.28 -1.74 -5.05
CA ILE A 63 9.75 -2.26 -6.33
C ILE A 63 10.43 -1.16 -7.16
N VAL A 64 9.79 0.00 -7.32
CA VAL A 64 10.36 1.12 -8.10
C VAL A 64 11.63 1.64 -7.44
N TYR A 65 11.65 1.70 -6.11
CA TYR A 65 12.83 2.07 -5.32
C TYR A 65 14.02 1.15 -5.59
N LEU A 66 13.82 -0.17 -5.53
CA LEU A 66 14.87 -1.16 -5.78
C LEU A 66 15.31 -1.16 -7.25
N ALA A 67 14.39 -1.04 -8.20
CA ALA A 67 14.71 -0.95 -9.63
C ALA A 67 15.58 0.27 -9.95
N ARG A 68 15.28 1.43 -9.35
CA ARG A 68 16.13 2.63 -9.47
C ARG A 68 17.52 2.40 -8.94
N LEU A 69 17.66 1.72 -7.78
CA LEU A 69 18.97 1.42 -7.21
C LEU A 69 19.78 0.47 -8.09
N VAL A 70 19.15 -0.57 -8.66
CA VAL A 70 19.81 -1.47 -9.63
C VAL A 70 20.30 -0.68 -10.85
N ARG A 71 19.45 0.17 -11.43
CA ARG A 71 19.80 1.03 -12.57
C ARG A 71 20.93 1.99 -12.24
N ASP A 72 20.78 2.76 -11.17
CA ASP A 72 21.66 3.87 -10.84
C ASP A 72 23.06 3.39 -10.38
N LEU A 73 23.12 2.24 -9.70
CA LEU A 73 24.38 1.60 -9.31
C LEU A 73 24.92 0.63 -10.37
N ARG A 74 24.20 0.45 -11.49
CA ARG A 74 24.55 -0.45 -12.60
C ARG A 74 24.81 -1.89 -12.15
N LEU A 75 23.93 -2.40 -11.30
CA LEU A 75 24.07 -3.77 -10.79
C LEU A 75 23.70 -4.80 -11.87
N ASP A 76 24.35 -5.96 -11.81
CA ASP A 76 24.00 -7.10 -12.65
C ASP A 76 22.62 -7.64 -12.27
N ILE A 77 21.78 -7.87 -13.27
CA ILE A 77 20.43 -8.40 -13.08
C ILE A 77 20.40 -9.94 -13.14
N THR A 78 21.50 -10.59 -13.53
CA THR A 78 21.59 -12.06 -13.63
C THR A 78 21.15 -12.76 -12.33
N PRO A 79 21.58 -12.32 -11.12
CA PRO A 79 21.12 -12.92 -9.87
C PRO A 79 19.60 -12.83 -9.66
N LEU A 80 18.94 -11.76 -10.13
CA LEU A 80 17.48 -11.64 -10.06
C LEU A 80 16.78 -12.60 -11.01
N VAL A 81 17.35 -12.80 -12.21
CA VAL A 81 16.81 -13.76 -13.19
C VAL A 81 16.97 -15.19 -12.65
N GLU A 82 18.11 -15.50 -12.05
CA GLU A 82 18.36 -16.79 -11.39
C GLU A 82 17.41 -17.01 -10.21
N GLN A 83 17.22 -16.00 -9.36
CA GLN A 83 16.28 -16.03 -8.24
C GLN A 83 14.84 -16.30 -8.72
N MET A 84 14.35 -15.52 -9.70
CA MET A 84 13.02 -15.72 -10.31
C MET A 84 12.84 -17.15 -10.86
N ARG A 85 13.89 -17.75 -11.43
CA ARG A 85 13.86 -19.13 -11.96
C ARG A 85 14.02 -20.22 -10.91
N ALA A 86 14.59 -19.91 -9.76
CA ALA A 86 14.78 -20.86 -8.68
C ALA A 86 13.50 -21.08 -7.86
N CYS A 87 12.59 -20.10 -7.81
CA CYS A 87 11.34 -20.20 -7.07
C CYS A 87 10.40 -21.27 -7.65
N GLY A 88 9.81 -22.06 -6.75
CA GLY A 88 8.85 -23.11 -7.09
C GLY A 88 7.47 -22.58 -7.51
N PRO A 89 6.48 -23.49 -7.71
CA PRO A 89 5.11 -23.09 -7.96
C PRO A 89 4.51 -22.35 -6.76
N ARG A 90 3.61 -21.40 -7.05
CA ARG A 90 2.92 -20.61 -6.02
C ARG A 90 2.21 -21.51 -5.03
N LYS A 91 2.36 -21.22 -3.74
CA LYS A 91 1.67 -21.95 -2.68
C LYS A 91 0.21 -21.52 -2.58
N PRO A 92 -0.71 -22.42 -2.18
CA PRO A 92 -2.07 -22.03 -1.86
C PRO A 92 -2.11 -20.96 -0.78
N TYR A 93 -3.06 -20.03 -0.90
CA TYR A 93 -3.24 -18.97 0.08
C TYR A 93 -3.45 -19.53 1.48
N GLY A 94 -2.66 -19.05 2.44
CA GLY A 94 -2.74 -19.46 3.86
C GLY A 94 -1.86 -20.65 4.22
N GLU A 95 -1.17 -21.28 3.27
CA GLU A 95 -0.11 -22.24 3.56
C GLU A 95 1.20 -21.52 3.88
N PRO A 96 1.98 -21.96 4.88
CA PRO A 96 3.31 -21.43 5.13
C PRO A 96 4.23 -21.61 3.93
N ASP A 97 5.03 -20.59 3.64
CA ASP A 97 6.13 -20.65 2.66
C ASP A 97 7.48 -20.68 3.41
N PRO A 98 7.96 -21.87 3.83
CA PRO A 98 9.22 -21.99 4.57
C PRO A 98 10.44 -21.66 3.69
N THR A 99 10.28 -21.69 2.37
CA THR A 99 11.32 -21.39 1.39
C THR A 99 11.45 -19.90 1.08
N ASP A 100 10.45 -19.11 1.49
CA ASP A 100 10.34 -17.69 1.17
C ASP A 100 10.34 -17.41 -0.35
N ASP A 101 9.85 -18.39 -1.11
CA ASP A 101 9.81 -18.37 -2.57
C ASP A 101 8.87 -17.25 -3.06
N ASP A 102 7.74 -17.02 -2.40
CA ASP A 102 6.78 -15.99 -2.80
C ASP A 102 7.40 -14.59 -2.69
N ASN A 103 8.06 -14.26 -1.58
CA ASN A 103 8.70 -12.94 -1.44
C ASN A 103 9.92 -12.79 -2.35
N GLN A 104 10.69 -13.86 -2.57
CA GLN A 104 11.82 -13.87 -3.52
C GLN A 104 11.36 -13.68 -4.96
N PHE A 105 10.28 -14.35 -5.34
CA PHE A 105 9.72 -14.28 -6.68
C PHE A 105 9.12 -12.91 -6.96
N ASP A 106 8.25 -12.42 -6.06
CA ASP A 106 7.52 -11.18 -6.26
C ASP A 106 8.48 -9.97 -6.37
N VAL A 107 9.54 -9.91 -5.55
CA VAL A 107 10.55 -8.85 -5.66
C VAL A 107 11.35 -8.96 -6.97
N ALA A 108 11.71 -10.17 -7.40
CA ALA A 108 12.50 -10.36 -8.61
C ALA A 108 11.70 -9.99 -9.87
N VAL A 109 10.47 -10.51 -10.01
CA VAL A 109 9.59 -10.19 -11.13
C VAL A 109 9.23 -8.70 -11.10
N GLY A 110 8.89 -8.15 -9.95
CA GLY A 110 8.67 -6.71 -9.73
C GLY A 110 9.81 -5.86 -10.28
N VAL A 111 11.03 -6.09 -9.79
CA VAL A 111 12.20 -5.29 -10.16
C VAL A 111 12.56 -5.46 -11.64
N LEU A 112 12.52 -6.67 -12.19
CA LEU A 112 12.80 -6.91 -13.61
C LEU A 112 11.74 -6.24 -14.51
N THR A 113 10.46 -6.32 -14.13
CA THR A 113 9.35 -5.66 -14.85
C THR A 113 9.51 -4.15 -14.85
N ALA A 114 9.87 -3.55 -13.71
CA ALA A 114 10.17 -2.12 -13.62
C ALA A 114 11.42 -1.74 -14.42
N LEU A 115 12.51 -2.52 -14.36
CA LEU A 115 13.72 -2.25 -15.13
C LEU A 115 13.48 -2.27 -16.65
N ALA A 116 12.63 -3.16 -17.14
CA ALA A 116 12.24 -3.19 -18.56
C ALA A 116 11.64 -1.85 -19.02
N ARG A 117 10.81 -1.20 -18.18
CA ARG A 117 10.22 0.13 -18.45
C ARG A 117 11.26 1.25 -18.49
N THR A 118 12.45 1.04 -17.94
CA THR A 118 13.60 1.98 -18.06
C THR A 118 14.41 1.80 -19.35
N GLY A 119 14.02 0.86 -20.21
CA GLY A 119 14.75 0.52 -21.44
C GLY A 119 15.74 -0.64 -21.29
N ASN A 120 15.73 -1.36 -20.16
CA ASN A 120 16.58 -2.55 -19.99
C ASN A 120 16.03 -3.73 -20.81
N GLY A 121 16.59 -3.94 -21.99
CA GLY A 121 16.19 -5.02 -22.90
C GLY A 121 16.38 -6.42 -22.30
N HIS A 122 17.49 -6.67 -21.58
CA HIS A 122 17.74 -7.97 -20.96
C HIS A 122 16.71 -8.31 -19.88
N ALA A 123 16.28 -7.32 -19.08
CA ALA A 123 15.22 -7.54 -18.10
C ALA A 123 13.87 -7.86 -18.78
N ARG A 124 13.55 -7.15 -19.87
CA ARG A 124 12.35 -7.43 -20.67
C ARG A 124 12.38 -8.84 -21.25
N ASP A 125 13.49 -9.22 -21.86
CA ASP A 125 13.63 -10.51 -22.53
C ASP A 125 13.60 -11.65 -21.49
N ALA A 126 14.25 -11.50 -20.34
CA ALA A 126 14.22 -12.49 -19.25
C ALA A 126 12.80 -12.74 -18.71
N VAL A 127 12.00 -11.69 -18.53
CA VAL A 127 10.61 -11.81 -18.06
C VAL A 127 9.71 -12.45 -19.14
N ARG A 128 9.90 -12.09 -20.42
CA ARG A 128 9.18 -12.71 -21.54
C ARG A 128 9.55 -14.19 -21.72
N ASP A 129 10.82 -14.53 -21.60
CA ASP A 129 11.30 -15.92 -21.66
C ASP A 129 10.68 -16.73 -20.52
N TYR A 130 10.55 -16.15 -19.33
CA TYR A 130 9.90 -16.81 -18.20
C TYR A 130 8.41 -17.12 -18.44
N VAL A 131 7.68 -16.30 -19.21
CA VAL A 131 6.30 -16.64 -19.63
C VAL A 131 6.29 -17.93 -20.48
N THR A 132 7.37 -18.21 -21.21
CA THR A 132 7.46 -19.37 -22.10
C THR A 132 7.68 -20.68 -21.35
N ASP A 133 8.50 -20.69 -20.29
CA ASP A 133 8.93 -21.93 -19.63
C ASP A 133 8.81 -21.93 -18.09
N GLY A 134 8.55 -20.79 -17.46
CA GLY A 134 8.54 -20.63 -16.01
C GLY A 134 7.38 -21.33 -15.30
N ALA A 135 7.63 -21.80 -14.08
CA ALA A 135 6.63 -22.50 -13.26
C ALA A 135 5.45 -21.59 -12.88
N ARG A 136 5.72 -20.30 -12.65
CA ARG A 136 4.74 -19.26 -12.27
C ARG A 136 4.39 -18.33 -13.43
N TRP A 137 4.33 -18.85 -14.65
CA TRP A 137 4.14 -18.06 -15.86
C TRP A 137 2.84 -17.22 -15.84
N LEU A 138 1.76 -17.68 -15.20
CA LEU A 138 0.51 -16.93 -15.05
C LEU A 138 0.69 -15.66 -14.22
N ASP A 139 1.41 -15.75 -13.08
CA ASP A 139 1.68 -14.59 -12.23
C ASP A 139 2.43 -13.51 -13.02
N VAL A 140 3.48 -13.92 -13.75
CA VAL A 140 4.26 -13.00 -14.61
C VAL A 140 3.42 -12.43 -15.73
N THR A 141 2.60 -13.25 -16.38
CA THR A 141 1.73 -12.83 -17.48
C THR A 141 0.74 -11.75 -17.04
N GLN A 142 0.13 -11.91 -15.87
CA GLN A 142 -0.79 -10.92 -15.30
C GLN A 142 -0.06 -9.65 -14.87
N GLN A 143 1.14 -9.78 -14.30
CA GLN A 143 1.95 -8.64 -13.90
C GLN A 143 2.36 -7.79 -15.11
N ILE A 144 2.88 -8.39 -16.18
CA ILE A 144 3.24 -7.63 -17.40
C ILE A 144 2.01 -7.05 -18.10
N GLY A 145 0.86 -7.74 -18.04
CA GLY A 145 -0.41 -7.21 -18.56
C GLY A 145 -0.89 -5.96 -17.83
N HIS A 146 -0.50 -5.78 -16.57
CA HIS A 146 -0.79 -4.58 -15.78
C HIS A 146 0.27 -3.47 -15.98
N GLU A 147 1.55 -3.84 -16.05
CA GLU A 147 2.68 -2.91 -15.95
C GLU A 147 3.24 -2.43 -17.29
N TRP A 148 3.12 -3.25 -18.35
CA TRP A 148 3.75 -2.98 -19.64
C TRP A 148 2.73 -2.55 -20.71
N PRO A 149 3.16 -1.76 -21.71
CA PRO A 149 2.33 -1.48 -22.87
C PRO A 149 1.94 -2.75 -23.62
N ASP A 150 0.70 -2.80 -24.13
CA ASP A 150 0.13 -3.96 -24.84
C ASP A 150 1.07 -4.54 -25.91
N ALA A 151 1.71 -3.68 -26.70
CA ALA A 151 2.63 -4.07 -27.77
C ALA A 151 3.83 -4.93 -27.30
N TRP A 152 4.11 -4.98 -25.99
CA TRP A 152 5.22 -5.76 -25.41
C TRP A 152 4.82 -7.16 -24.96
N TRP A 153 3.54 -7.48 -24.91
CA TRP A 153 3.06 -8.79 -24.48
C TRP A 153 1.91 -9.33 -25.34
N GLU A 154 1.34 -8.52 -26.23
CA GLU A 154 0.20 -8.92 -27.07
C GLU A 154 0.48 -10.24 -27.79
N ASP A 155 1.69 -10.42 -28.34
CA ASP A 155 2.13 -11.60 -29.09
C ASP A 155 2.23 -12.88 -28.25
N LEU A 156 2.28 -12.76 -26.92
CA LEU A 156 2.40 -13.90 -26.01
C LEU A 156 1.10 -14.70 -25.88
N TRP A 157 -0.01 -14.26 -26.48
CA TRP A 157 -1.26 -15.03 -26.52
C TRP A 157 -1.05 -16.44 -27.08
N VAL A 158 -0.14 -16.61 -28.05
CA VAL A 158 0.18 -17.92 -28.65
C VAL A 158 0.82 -18.86 -27.63
N ILE A 159 1.66 -18.31 -26.75
CA ILE A 159 2.30 -19.06 -25.67
C ILE A 159 1.29 -19.39 -24.59
N ALA A 160 0.47 -18.41 -24.19
CA ALA A 160 -0.60 -18.61 -23.22
C ALA A 160 -1.57 -19.71 -23.67
N ALA A 161 -2.05 -19.68 -24.92
CA ALA A 161 -2.94 -20.69 -25.48
C ALA A 161 -2.39 -22.13 -25.39
N ARG A 162 -1.06 -22.31 -25.53
CA ARG A 162 -0.42 -23.62 -25.43
C ARG A 162 -0.23 -24.11 -24.00
N ARG A 163 -0.13 -23.17 -23.04
CA ARG A 163 0.22 -23.47 -21.65
C ARG A 163 -1.01 -23.54 -20.75
N ILE A 164 -2.03 -22.72 -21.02
CA ILE A 164 -3.20 -22.58 -20.18
C ILE A 164 -3.95 -23.91 -20.02
N GLN A 165 -4.34 -24.21 -18.80
CA GLN A 165 -5.06 -25.41 -18.42
C GLN A 165 -6.44 -25.04 -17.84
N PRO A 166 -7.43 -25.95 -17.89
CA PRO A 166 -8.74 -25.70 -17.29
C PRO A 166 -8.70 -25.25 -15.83
N ASP A 167 -7.79 -25.81 -15.03
CA ASP A 167 -7.64 -25.50 -13.60
C ASP A 167 -7.09 -24.08 -13.34
N ASP A 168 -6.54 -23.41 -14.36
CA ASP A 168 -6.06 -22.03 -14.26
C ASP A 168 -7.21 -21.02 -14.06
N ALA A 169 -8.46 -21.43 -14.25
CA ALA A 169 -9.64 -20.59 -13.97
C ALA A 169 -9.73 -20.09 -12.51
N HIS A 170 -8.98 -20.71 -11.60
CA HIS A 170 -8.88 -20.29 -10.20
C HIS A 170 -7.88 -19.15 -9.97
N THR A 171 -6.89 -18.99 -10.85
CA THR A 171 -5.78 -18.04 -10.71
C THR A 171 -5.91 -16.86 -11.67
N VAL A 172 -6.60 -17.04 -12.79
CA VAL A 172 -6.80 -16.01 -13.81
C VAL A 172 -7.76 -14.91 -13.35
N PHE A 173 -7.29 -13.66 -13.44
CA PHE A 173 -8.10 -12.45 -13.25
C PHE A 173 -8.72 -12.01 -14.58
N ALA A 174 -9.83 -12.63 -14.98
CA ALA A 174 -10.41 -12.49 -16.33
C ALA A 174 -10.71 -11.05 -16.79
N ASP A 175 -10.95 -10.12 -15.86
CA ASP A 175 -11.26 -8.71 -16.17
C ASP A 175 -10.01 -7.80 -16.16
N SER A 176 -8.82 -8.36 -15.93
CA SER A 176 -7.55 -7.63 -15.89
C SER A 176 -6.65 -8.04 -17.06
N GLY A 177 -5.81 -7.10 -17.51
CA GLY A 177 -4.81 -7.39 -18.54
C GLY A 177 -3.94 -8.60 -18.16
N PRO A 178 -3.54 -9.44 -19.12
CA PRO A 178 -3.73 -9.30 -20.57
C PRO A 178 -5.03 -9.93 -21.13
N TRP A 179 -5.82 -10.57 -20.28
CA TRP A 179 -6.86 -11.51 -20.70
C TRP A 179 -7.97 -10.92 -21.59
N PRO A 180 -8.53 -9.71 -21.29
CA PRO A 180 -9.51 -9.09 -22.18
C PRO A 180 -9.00 -8.87 -23.61
N THR A 181 -7.71 -8.58 -23.78
CA THR A 181 -7.08 -8.34 -25.10
C THR A 181 -6.88 -9.64 -25.89
N TRP A 182 -6.78 -10.78 -25.20
CA TRP A 182 -6.62 -12.10 -25.81
C TRP A 182 -7.92 -12.86 -26.02
N SER A 183 -9.03 -12.41 -25.44
CA SER A 183 -10.34 -13.03 -25.65
C SER A 183 -10.72 -13.05 -27.13
N GLY A 184 -11.26 -14.19 -27.59
CA GLY A 184 -11.60 -14.45 -28.98
C GLY A 184 -10.41 -14.82 -29.88
N ARG A 185 -9.17 -14.84 -29.37
CA ARG A 185 -7.99 -15.25 -30.16
C ARG A 185 -7.75 -16.75 -30.16
N ASP A 186 -8.12 -17.46 -29.09
CA ASP A 186 -7.94 -18.90 -28.97
C ASP A 186 -9.02 -19.57 -28.09
N PRO A 187 -9.63 -20.69 -28.52
CA PRO A 187 -10.68 -21.37 -27.76
C PRO A 187 -10.25 -21.86 -26.37
N CYS A 188 -8.98 -22.21 -26.16
CA CYS A 188 -8.49 -22.67 -24.85
C CYS A 188 -8.45 -21.52 -23.85
N ILE A 189 -8.04 -20.33 -24.30
CA ILE A 189 -8.09 -19.11 -23.47
C ILE A 189 -9.53 -18.79 -23.13
N ASP A 190 -10.42 -18.72 -24.12
CA ASP A 190 -11.83 -18.38 -23.91
C ASP A 190 -12.52 -19.34 -22.93
N ALA A 191 -12.26 -20.64 -23.03
CA ALA A 191 -12.80 -21.63 -22.10
C ALA A 191 -12.40 -21.37 -20.63
N VAL A 192 -11.15 -20.98 -20.38
CA VAL A 192 -10.66 -20.67 -19.03
C VAL A 192 -11.22 -19.34 -18.53
N LEU A 193 -11.34 -18.33 -19.41
CA LEU A 193 -11.96 -17.05 -19.04
C LEU A 193 -13.44 -17.21 -18.69
N ASP A 194 -14.18 -18.01 -19.46
CA ASP A 194 -15.57 -18.33 -19.18
C ASP A 194 -15.71 -19.11 -17.88
N ALA A 195 -14.84 -20.08 -17.61
CA ALA A 195 -14.82 -20.81 -16.35
C ALA A 195 -14.50 -19.89 -15.15
N ALA A 196 -13.54 -18.97 -15.30
CA ALA A 196 -13.19 -18.00 -14.27
C ALA A 196 -14.36 -17.04 -13.96
N LYS A 197 -15.02 -16.53 -14.99
CA LYS A 197 -16.22 -15.69 -14.85
C LYS A 197 -17.37 -16.47 -14.22
N HIS A 198 -17.64 -17.68 -14.69
CA HIS A 198 -18.71 -18.50 -14.14
C HIS A 198 -18.48 -18.87 -12.67
N ARG A 199 -17.23 -19.13 -12.28
CA ARG A 199 -16.86 -19.35 -10.87
C ARG A 199 -17.16 -18.12 -10.02
N ILE A 200 -16.78 -16.93 -10.49
CA ILE A 200 -17.10 -15.66 -9.84
C ILE A 200 -18.62 -15.55 -9.71
N GLU A 201 -19.37 -15.68 -10.81
CA GLU A 201 -20.83 -15.66 -10.81
C GLU A 201 -21.42 -16.66 -9.82
N GLN A 202 -20.97 -17.91 -9.76
CA GLN A 202 -21.44 -18.91 -8.79
C GLN A 202 -21.17 -18.52 -7.34
N LEU A 203 -19.99 -17.96 -7.05
CA LEU A 203 -19.67 -17.42 -5.73
C LEU A 203 -20.64 -16.28 -5.35
N TYR A 204 -21.19 -15.57 -6.34
CA TYR A 204 -22.15 -14.48 -6.16
C TYR A 204 -23.63 -14.88 -6.41
N ALA A 205 -23.95 -16.02 -7.03
CA ALA A 205 -25.29 -16.38 -7.50
C ALA A 205 -26.27 -16.79 -6.38
N GLY A 206 -25.75 -17.22 -5.22
CA GLY A 206 -26.55 -17.38 -3.99
C GLY A 206 -26.92 -16.06 -3.32
N ARG A 207 -26.49 -14.93 -3.88
CA ARG A 207 -26.69 -13.58 -3.34
C ARG A 207 -27.75 -12.88 -4.19
N CYS A 208 -29.02 -13.23 -3.97
CA CYS A 208 -30.12 -12.34 -4.36
C CYS A 208 -29.99 -11.05 -3.55
N THR A 209 -29.13 -10.14 -3.98
CA THR A 209 -29.25 -8.74 -3.62
C THR A 209 -30.39 -8.20 -4.49
N PRO A 210 -31.49 -7.69 -3.91
CA PRO A 210 -32.31 -6.70 -4.59
C PRO A 210 -31.40 -5.67 -5.25
N ASP A 211 -31.84 -5.02 -6.31
CA ASP A 211 -31.06 -3.93 -6.90
C ASP A 211 -30.88 -2.82 -5.84
N LEU A 212 -29.78 -2.92 -5.08
CA LEU A 212 -29.45 -2.00 -4.00
C LEU A 212 -29.19 -0.59 -4.55
N GLU A 213 -28.93 -0.47 -5.85
CA GLU A 213 -28.79 0.82 -6.52
C GLU A 213 -30.13 1.55 -6.60
N GLN A 214 -31.24 0.81 -6.76
CA GLN A 214 -32.60 1.37 -6.80
C GLN A 214 -33.14 1.78 -5.43
N LEU A 215 -32.64 1.20 -4.34
CA LEU A 215 -33.06 1.59 -2.99
C LEU A 215 -32.57 2.99 -2.65
N THR A 216 -33.35 3.75 -1.91
CA THR A 216 -32.95 5.02 -1.30
C THR A 216 -32.00 4.81 -0.13
N THR A 217 -31.28 5.86 0.29
CA THR A 217 -30.40 5.80 1.47
C THR A 217 -31.14 5.36 2.74
N GLY A 218 -32.37 5.85 2.97
CA GLY A 218 -33.18 5.45 4.13
C GLY A 218 -33.60 3.98 4.08
N GLU A 219 -33.96 3.46 2.90
CA GLU A 219 -34.29 2.04 2.73
C GLU A 219 -33.07 1.14 2.97
N LEU A 220 -31.88 1.55 2.51
CA LEU A 220 -30.63 0.85 2.80
C LEU A 220 -30.35 0.80 4.31
N VAL A 221 -30.55 1.90 5.04
CA VAL A 221 -30.42 1.90 6.51
C VAL A 221 -31.44 0.97 7.16
N ALA A 222 -32.70 0.95 6.69
CA ALA A 222 -33.72 0.05 7.20
C ALA A 222 -33.36 -1.44 7.01
N VAL A 223 -32.73 -1.79 5.87
CA VAL A 223 -32.23 -3.16 5.62
C VAL A 223 -31.18 -3.56 6.65
N LEU A 224 -30.28 -2.66 7.06
CA LEU A 224 -29.27 -2.96 8.09
C LEU A 224 -29.88 -3.27 9.46
N GLY A 225 -30.98 -2.58 9.81
CA GLY A 225 -31.71 -2.79 11.07
C GLY A 225 -32.52 -4.09 11.12
N THR A 226 -32.63 -4.82 10.01
CA THR A 226 -33.41 -6.06 9.95
C THR A 226 -32.56 -7.27 10.36
N ALA A 227 -32.94 -7.94 11.46
CA ALA A 227 -32.20 -9.07 12.03
C ALA A 227 -32.05 -10.27 11.07
N ALA A 228 -33.08 -10.55 10.27
CA ALA A 228 -33.09 -11.69 9.35
C ALA A 228 -32.21 -11.53 8.08
N VAL A 229 -31.58 -10.36 7.89
CA VAL A 229 -30.75 -10.11 6.69
C VAL A 229 -29.38 -10.75 6.85
N HIS A 230 -29.01 -11.58 5.87
CA HIS A 230 -27.73 -12.27 5.84
C HIS A 230 -26.54 -11.30 5.86
N ARG A 231 -25.47 -11.67 6.57
CA ARG A 231 -24.24 -10.88 6.75
C ARG A 231 -23.71 -10.25 5.45
N GLN A 232 -23.59 -11.05 4.39
CA GLN A 232 -23.07 -10.57 3.10
C GLN A 232 -23.93 -9.47 2.46
N HIS A 233 -25.25 -9.53 2.68
CA HIS A 233 -26.16 -8.51 2.18
C HIS A 233 -25.98 -7.21 2.98
N LYS A 234 -25.80 -7.28 4.31
CA LYS A 234 -25.42 -6.12 5.13
C LYS A 234 -24.09 -5.50 4.66
N VAL A 235 -23.09 -6.32 4.30
CA VAL A 235 -21.83 -5.83 3.71
C VAL A 235 -22.06 -5.10 2.38
N ALA A 236 -22.90 -5.64 1.49
CA ALA A 236 -23.24 -4.99 0.23
C ALA A 236 -23.95 -3.64 0.43
N VAL A 237 -24.88 -3.58 1.40
CA VAL A 237 -25.55 -2.34 1.79
C VAL A 237 -24.58 -1.30 2.34
N LEU A 238 -23.66 -1.69 3.22
CA LEU A 238 -22.61 -0.78 3.73
C LEU A 238 -21.67 -0.31 2.62
N ALA A 239 -21.37 -1.17 1.65
CA ALA A 239 -20.56 -0.81 0.48
C ALA A 239 -21.25 0.26 -0.40
N GLN A 240 -22.58 0.28 -0.45
CA GLN A 240 -23.38 1.34 -1.09
C GLN A 240 -23.42 2.60 -0.23
N LEU A 241 -23.75 2.49 1.06
CA LEU A 241 -23.88 3.63 1.97
C LEU A 241 -22.60 4.46 2.06
N ARG A 242 -21.41 3.84 2.08
CA ARG A 242 -20.13 4.58 2.12
C ARG A 242 -19.90 5.47 0.89
N ARG A 243 -20.64 5.26 -0.20
CA ARG A 243 -20.54 6.00 -1.48
C ARG A 243 -21.68 7.00 -1.69
N ARG A 244 -22.64 7.09 -0.76
CA ARG A 244 -23.83 7.95 -0.87
C ARG A 244 -23.75 9.15 0.08
N GLU A 245 -24.79 9.98 0.04
CA GLU A 245 -24.98 11.06 1.01
C GLU A 245 -25.07 10.52 2.45
N PRO A 246 -24.56 11.26 3.45
CA PRO A 246 -24.59 10.85 4.85
C PRO A 246 -26.00 10.52 5.36
N ALA A 247 -26.12 9.41 6.10
CA ALA A 247 -27.37 8.92 6.68
C ALA A 247 -27.32 8.95 8.21
N PRO A 248 -27.79 10.01 8.87
CA PRO A 248 -27.67 10.18 10.32
C PRO A 248 -28.32 9.06 11.13
N GLU A 249 -29.37 8.44 10.59
CA GLU A 249 -30.10 7.31 11.17
C GLU A 249 -29.21 6.08 11.39
N LEU A 250 -28.06 6.01 10.69
CA LEU A 250 -27.06 4.96 10.91
C LEU A 250 -26.46 5.01 12.32
N LEU A 251 -26.39 6.19 12.96
CA LEU A 251 -25.89 6.31 14.35
C LEU A 251 -26.80 5.57 15.32
N ASP A 252 -28.12 5.64 15.13
CA ASP A 252 -29.07 4.94 16.00
C ASP A 252 -28.96 3.42 15.84
N LEU A 253 -28.52 2.95 14.67
CA LEU A 253 -28.26 1.53 14.43
C LEU A 253 -26.87 1.08 14.89
N ALA A 254 -25.89 1.98 14.95
CA ALA A 254 -24.50 1.65 15.21
C ALA A 254 -24.29 0.93 16.56
N ASP A 255 -25.14 1.17 17.57
CA ASP A 255 -25.07 0.46 18.86
C ASP A 255 -25.97 -0.79 18.91
N ARG A 256 -26.81 -1.02 17.89
CA ARG A 256 -27.81 -2.11 17.82
C ARG A 256 -27.52 -3.17 16.77
N ILE A 257 -26.55 -2.93 15.89
CA ILE A 257 -26.12 -3.94 14.92
C ILE A 257 -25.41 -5.07 15.70
N GLU A 258 -26.01 -6.25 15.70
CA GLU A 258 -25.50 -7.44 16.41
C GLU A 258 -24.07 -7.84 15.96
N GLU A 259 -23.68 -7.45 14.74
CA GLU A 259 -22.35 -7.68 14.15
C GLU A 259 -21.60 -6.37 13.92
N LEU A 260 -21.04 -5.76 14.97
CA LEU A 260 -20.29 -4.49 14.83
C LEU A 260 -18.96 -4.60 14.06
N ASN A 261 -18.56 -5.82 13.68
CA ASN A 261 -17.37 -6.11 12.87
C ASN A 261 -17.69 -6.31 11.38
N LEU A 262 -18.74 -5.69 10.87
CA LEU A 262 -19.06 -5.73 9.44
C LEU A 262 -18.06 -4.88 8.62
N PRO A 263 -17.50 -5.43 7.52
CA PRO A 263 -16.75 -4.65 6.55
C PRO A 263 -17.53 -3.39 6.12
N PHE A 264 -16.79 -2.30 5.92
CA PHE A 264 -17.29 -0.99 5.51
C PHE A 264 -18.15 -0.22 6.53
N LEU A 265 -18.52 -0.80 7.69
CA LEU A 265 -19.29 -0.08 8.71
C LEU A 265 -18.54 1.16 9.20
N GLY A 266 -17.28 1.02 9.57
CA GLY A 266 -16.44 2.14 9.99
C GLY A 266 -16.32 3.23 8.92
N SER A 267 -16.15 2.84 7.65
CA SER A 267 -16.11 3.78 6.53
C SER A 267 -17.44 4.53 6.34
N ALA A 268 -18.58 3.84 6.46
CA ALA A 268 -19.90 4.46 6.37
C ALA A 268 -20.15 5.43 7.54
N LEU A 269 -19.74 5.08 8.77
CA LEU A 269 -19.86 5.94 9.94
C LEU A 269 -18.95 7.18 9.84
N ARG A 270 -17.71 7.04 9.34
CA ARG A 270 -16.81 8.18 9.10
C ARG A 270 -17.38 9.20 8.11
N ARG A 271 -18.18 8.77 7.13
CA ARG A 271 -18.83 9.66 6.16
C ARG A 271 -19.87 10.60 6.80
N LEU A 272 -20.37 10.30 7.99
CA LEU A 272 -21.27 11.19 8.75
C LEU A 272 -20.56 12.45 9.26
N GLY A 273 -19.22 12.43 9.27
CA GLY A 273 -18.40 13.57 9.61
C GLY A 273 -18.67 14.12 11.02
N PRO A 274 -18.82 15.44 11.20
CA PRO A 274 -19.06 16.05 12.50
C PRO A 274 -20.32 15.54 13.23
N MET A 275 -21.30 15.01 12.50
CA MET A 275 -22.54 14.48 13.09
C MET A 275 -22.28 13.29 14.03
N ALA A 276 -21.20 12.54 13.79
CA ALA A 276 -20.86 11.35 14.56
C ALA A 276 -19.99 11.63 15.80
N ILE A 277 -19.58 12.89 16.07
CA ILE A 277 -18.63 13.21 17.16
C ILE A 277 -19.13 12.75 18.53
N THR A 278 -20.40 12.99 18.85
CA THR A 278 -20.96 12.61 20.17
C THR A 278 -20.89 11.10 20.38
N SER A 279 -21.30 10.30 19.39
CA SER A 279 -21.21 8.83 19.45
C SER A 279 -19.76 8.37 19.45
N ALA A 280 -18.90 8.98 18.64
CA ALA A 280 -17.47 8.66 18.57
C ALA A 280 -16.76 8.87 19.92
N ARG A 281 -17.09 9.93 20.67
CA ARG A 281 -16.59 10.15 22.04
C ARG A 281 -17.01 9.02 22.98
N THR A 282 -18.26 8.59 22.90
CA THR A 282 -18.77 7.46 23.69
C THR A 282 -18.04 6.16 23.34
N TRP A 283 -17.92 5.83 22.06
CA TRP A 283 -17.25 4.62 21.59
C TRP A 283 -15.76 4.60 21.97
N ALA A 284 -15.06 5.71 21.78
CA ALA A 284 -13.63 5.82 22.08
C ALA A 284 -13.33 5.79 23.59
N ALA A 285 -14.26 6.24 24.43
CA ALA A 285 -14.10 6.27 25.88
C ALA A 285 -14.35 4.91 26.55
N GLN A 286 -14.98 3.95 25.86
CA GLN A 286 -15.35 2.65 26.40
C GLN A 286 -14.32 1.57 25.99
N PRO A 287 -13.50 1.06 26.93
CA PRO A 287 -12.57 -0.03 26.63
C PRO A 287 -13.31 -1.27 26.09
N GLY A 288 -12.81 -1.82 24.98
CA GLY A 288 -13.40 -3.02 24.37
C GLY A 288 -14.66 -2.77 23.53
N HIS A 289 -15.10 -1.50 23.37
CA HIS A 289 -16.20 -1.20 22.46
C HIS A 289 -15.81 -1.57 21.02
N PRO A 290 -16.64 -2.33 20.26
CA PRO A 290 -16.28 -2.76 18.91
C PRO A 290 -16.04 -1.61 17.92
N LEU A 291 -16.69 -0.47 18.14
CA LEU A 291 -16.49 0.76 17.36
C LEU A 291 -15.44 1.72 17.97
N ALA A 292 -14.66 1.32 18.97
CA ALA A 292 -13.68 2.22 19.61
C ALA A 292 -12.68 2.80 18.60
N TRP A 293 -12.12 1.96 17.73
CA TRP A 293 -11.20 2.40 16.66
C TRP A 293 -11.89 3.36 15.67
N THR A 294 -13.09 3.00 15.19
CA THR A 294 -13.89 3.89 14.34
C THR A 294 -14.16 5.24 15.00
N GLY A 295 -14.50 5.23 16.29
CA GLY A 295 -14.66 6.44 17.10
C GLY A 295 -13.40 7.28 17.11
N GLN A 296 -12.25 6.68 17.42
CA GLN A 296 -10.95 7.38 17.40
C GLN A 296 -10.62 7.97 16.02
N GLN A 297 -10.93 7.27 14.92
CA GLN A 297 -10.75 7.79 13.56
C GLN A 297 -11.67 9.00 13.29
N ILE A 298 -12.94 8.95 13.70
CA ILE A 298 -13.86 10.09 13.59
C ILE A 298 -13.37 11.29 14.41
N LEU A 299 -12.86 11.05 15.62
CA LEU A 299 -12.26 12.11 16.45
C LEU A 299 -10.98 12.68 15.82
N ALA A 300 -10.18 11.85 15.14
CA ALA A 300 -9.01 12.32 14.40
C ALA A 300 -9.43 13.24 13.24
N ASP A 301 -10.45 12.82 12.47
CA ASP A 301 -10.94 13.57 11.30
C ASP A 301 -11.64 14.89 11.71
N HIS A 302 -12.46 14.87 12.78
CA HIS A 302 -13.40 15.96 13.09
C HIS A 302 -13.36 16.51 14.51
N GLY A 303 -12.68 15.83 15.44
CA GLY A 303 -12.62 16.23 16.85
C GLY A 303 -11.91 17.56 17.08
N ASP A 304 -11.99 18.03 18.31
CA ASP A 304 -11.41 19.28 18.77
C ASP A 304 -10.40 19.04 19.91
N ARG A 305 -9.92 20.11 20.56
CA ARG A 305 -8.96 20.02 21.66
C ARG A 305 -9.40 19.11 22.82
N THR A 306 -10.69 18.91 23.05
CA THR A 306 -11.19 18.01 24.10
C THR A 306 -10.93 16.55 23.79
N ASP A 307 -10.66 16.22 22.53
CA ASP A 307 -10.48 14.85 22.04
C ASP A 307 -9.01 14.41 22.03
N ILE A 308 -8.07 15.33 22.32
CA ILE A 308 -6.63 15.04 22.41
C ILE A 308 -6.33 13.84 23.32
N PRO A 309 -6.89 13.73 24.56
CA PRO A 309 -6.62 12.58 25.42
C PRO A 309 -7.02 11.24 24.80
N ALA A 310 -8.16 11.18 24.09
CA ALA A 310 -8.61 9.96 23.42
C ALA A 310 -7.68 9.56 22.26
N LEU A 311 -7.20 10.55 21.49
CA LEU A 311 -6.24 10.32 20.41
C LEU A 311 -4.85 9.93 20.91
N LEU A 312 -4.39 10.47 22.03
CA LEU A 312 -3.15 10.02 22.68
C LEU A 312 -3.26 8.58 23.19
N THR A 313 -4.41 8.20 23.75
CA THR A 313 -4.70 6.81 24.10
C THR A 313 -4.68 5.90 22.87
N ALA A 314 -5.24 6.35 21.73
CA ALA A 314 -5.18 5.59 20.47
C ALA A 314 -3.73 5.38 20.00
N LEU A 315 -2.86 6.40 20.09
CA LEU A 315 -1.43 6.24 19.80
C LEU A 315 -0.75 5.22 20.72
N GLN A 316 -1.07 5.24 22.02
CA GLN A 316 -0.52 4.26 22.97
C GLN A 316 -0.99 2.83 22.67
N GLN A 317 -2.22 2.66 22.22
CA GLN A 317 -2.76 1.37 21.79
C GLN A 317 -2.05 0.85 20.53
N LEU A 318 -1.77 1.74 19.56
CA LEU A 318 -0.97 1.39 18.39
C LEU A 318 0.46 0.99 18.78
N ASP A 319 1.12 1.74 19.68
CA ASP A 319 2.47 1.44 20.18
C ASP A 319 2.52 0.11 20.97
N ALA A 320 1.42 -0.28 21.63
CA ALA A 320 1.31 -1.55 22.37
C ALA A 320 0.92 -2.75 21.48
N GLY A 321 0.41 -2.49 20.27
CA GLY A 321 0.04 -3.51 19.30
C GLY A 321 1.25 -4.03 18.51
N ALA A 322 1.04 -5.13 17.79
CA ALA A 322 2.04 -5.67 16.86
C ALA A 322 1.93 -5.11 15.42
N GLY A 323 0.88 -4.34 15.13
CA GLY A 323 0.60 -3.79 13.79
C GLY A 323 1.24 -2.43 13.57
N TRP A 324 1.52 -2.11 12.30
CA TRP A 324 2.13 -0.83 11.88
C TRP A 324 1.15 0.09 11.14
N CYS A 325 -0.13 -0.28 11.04
CA CYS A 325 -1.17 0.45 10.35
C CYS A 325 -2.06 1.26 11.32
N GLY A 326 -2.49 2.44 10.88
CA GLY A 326 -3.40 3.36 11.56
C GLY A 326 -2.74 4.57 12.21
N TYR A 327 -1.40 4.69 12.20
CA TYR A 327 -0.73 5.84 12.83
C TYR A 327 -0.99 7.14 12.06
N ASP A 328 -1.06 7.07 10.73
CA ASP A 328 -1.32 8.21 9.86
C ASP A 328 -2.57 9.00 10.28
N THR A 329 -3.68 8.30 10.49
CA THR A 329 -4.99 8.88 10.80
C THR A 329 -4.93 9.61 12.12
N ILE A 330 -4.41 8.95 13.16
CA ILE A 330 -4.34 9.51 14.51
C ILE A 330 -3.35 10.68 14.57
N THR A 331 -2.18 10.56 13.95
CA THR A 331 -1.16 11.61 13.97
C THR A 331 -1.56 12.84 13.14
N GLN A 332 -2.25 12.65 12.01
CA GLN A 332 -2.84 13.74 11.23
C GLN A 332 -3.93 14.46 12.04
N GLY A 333 -4.82 13.73 12.72
CA GLY A 333 -5.85 14.32 13.56
C GLY A 333 -5.29 15.17 14.70
N LEU A 334 -4.29 14.65 15.42
CA LEU A 334 -3.58 15.41 16.44
C LEU A 334 -2.86 16.64 15.85
N THR A 335 -2.26 16.52 14.67
CA THR A 335 -1.61 17.64 13.96
C THR A 335 -2.62 18.74 13.61
N ARG A 336 -3.78 18.37 13.08
CA ARG A 336 -4.88 19.28 12.75
C ARG A 336 -5.35 20.05 13.99
N ILE A 337 -5.59 19.34 15.10
CA ILE A 337 -6.04 19.98 16.34
C ILE A 337 -4.96 20.91 16.91
N ALA A 338 -3.70 20.47 16.89
CA ALA A 338 -2.56 21.24 17.41
C ALA A 338 -2.32 22.54 16.61
N THR A 339 -2.44 22.48 15.28
CA THR A 339 -2.24 23.64 14.39
C THR A 339 -3.42 24.60 14.43
N ALA A 340 -4.65 24.10 14.49
CA ALA A 340 -5.86 24.94 14.52
C ALA A 340 -6.03 25.75 15.82
N SER A 341 -5.59 25.21 16.96
CA SER A 341 -6.00 25.76 18.25
C SER A 341 -5.12 26.91 18.77
N ASN A 342 -4.09 27.36 18.04
CA ASN A 342 -3.03 28.25 18.57
C ASN A 342 -2.51 27.78 19.95
N VAL A 343 -2.64 26.48 20.21
CA VAL A 343 -2.52 25.93 21.56
C VAL A 343 -1.04 25.91 21.92
N SER A 344 -0.71 26.68 22.96
CA SER A 344 0.56 26.68 23.67
C SER A 344 0.84 25.36 24.43
N ALA A 345 0.19 24.24 24.09
CA ALA A 345 0.53 22.94 24.68
C ALA A 345 1.78 22.40 23.99
N SER A 346 2.92 23.03 24.28
CA SER A 346 4.23 22.59 23.76
C SER A 346 4.41 21.09 24.02
N ALA A 347 4.01 20.58 25.20
CA ALA A 347 4.18 19.18 25.55
C ALA A 347 3.51 18.18 24.57
N VAL A 348 2.25 18.41 24.16
CA VAL A 348 1.57 17.52 23.21
C VAL A 348 2.21 17.63 21.83
N LYS A 349 2.54 18.86 21.41
CA LYS A 349 3.22 19.12 20.14
C LYS A 349 4.61 18.45 20.11
N ASP A 350 5.40 18.59 21.16
CA ASP A 350 6.74 18.02 21.32
C ASP A 350 6.69 16.49 21.34
N GLN A 351 5.72 15.91 22.07
CA GLN A 351 5.46 14.48 22.07
C GLN A 351 5.10 13.98 20.66
N LEU A 352 4.19 14.66 19.96
CA LEU A 352 3.75 14.30 18.62
C LEU A 352 4.91 14.39 17.61
N ILE A 353 5.70 15.45 17.65
CA ILE A 353 6.91 15.60 16.82
C ILE A 353 7.88 14.43 17.10
N GLY A 354 8.05 14.05 18.37
CA GLY A 354 8.89 12.90 18.75
C GLY A 354 8.38 11.58 18.16
N VAL A 355 7.08 11.32 18.26
CA VAL A 355 6.43 10.13 17.68
C VAL A 355 6.58 10.10 16.16
N LEU A 356 6.24 11.21 15.48
CA LEU A 356 6.34 11.33 14.03
C LEU A 356 7.77 11.10 13.51
N ARG A 357 8.78 11.68 14.18
CA ARG A 357 10.19 11.44 13.85
C ARG A 357 10.61 10.00 14.03
N ARG A 358 10.14 9.34 15.11
CA ARG A 358 10.38 7.92 15.32
C ARG A 358 9.80 7.13 14.15
N LEU A 359 8.50 7.29 13.87
CA LEU A 359 7.79 6.56 12.83
C LEU A 359 8.39 6.75 11.43
N LEU A 360 8.78 7.99 11.08
CA LEU A 360 9.46 8.30 9.82
C LEU A 360 10.72 7.46 9.58
N HIS A 361 11.39 7.01 10.65
CA HIS A 361 12.59 6.19 10.56
C HIS A 361 12.37 4.72 10.86
N THR A 362 11.42 4.38 11.73
CA THR A 362 11.27 3.01 12.26
C THR A 362 10.15 2.23 11.62
N SER A 363 9.11 2.89 11.09
CA SER A 363 7.96 2.21 10.51
C SER A 363 8.38 1.44 9.26
N PRO A 364 8.11 0.12 9.19
CA PRO A 364 8.25 -0.64 7.97
C PRO A 364 7.08 -0.42 7.00
N HIS A 365 5.91 0.00 7.51
CA HIS A 365 4.76 0.40 6.71
C HIS A 365 5.04 1.75 6.06
N SER A 366 5.57 1.71 4.84
CA SER A 366 6.03 2.90 4.15
C SER A 366 4.88 3.74 3.62
N PHE A 367 3.73 3.15 3.27
CA PHE A 367 2.53 3.85 2.80
C PHE A 367 2.15 5.09 3.64
N GLU A 368 2.21 4.98 4.97
CA GLU A 368 1.83 6.07 5.89
C GLU A 368 2.88 7.18 6.01
N ARG A 369 4.08 7.01 5.47
CA ARG A 369 5.22 7.90 5.67
C ARG A 369 4.96 9.32 5.18
N ALA A 370 4.21 9.46 4.08
CA ALA A 370 3.84 10.77 3.54
C ALA A 370 3.02 11.58 4.55
N SER A 371 2.10 10.92 5.26
CA SER A 371 1.31 11.52 6.33
C SER A 371 2.20 12.02 7.47
N TYR A 372 3.19 11.22 7.87
CA TYR A 372 4.12 11.63 8.93
C TYR A 372 4.95 12.86 8.51
N LEU A 373 5.45 12.85 7.28
CA LEU A 373 6.24 13.95 6.73
C LEU A 373 5.41 15.23 6.62
N SER A 374 4.16 15.13 6.12
CA SER A 374 3.23 16.26 6.03
C SER A 374 2.93 16.85 7.42
N SER A 375 2.71 15.99 8.42
CA SER A 375 2.50 16.45 9.80
C SER A 375 3.72 17.15 10.38
N LEU A 376 4.92 16.64 10.10
CA LEU A 376 6.17 17.27 10.54
C LEU A 376 6.40 18.64 9.88
N LEU A 377 6.07 18.79 8.59
CA LEU A 377 6.14 20.09 7.90
C LEU A 377 5.21 21.13 8.54
N ALA A 378 4.05 20.71 9.03
CA ALA A 378 3.11 21.61 9.70
C ALA A 378 3.55 21.98 11.13
N LEU A 379 4.23 21.07 11.84
CA LEU A 379 4.56 21.24 13.26
C LEU A 379 5.97 21.78 13.51
N ASP A 380 6.96 21.38 12.70
CA ASP A 380 8.38 21.65 12.87
C ASP A 380 9.09 21.82 11.49
N PRO A 381 8.71 22.84 10.71
CA PRO A 381 9.17 23.02 9.33
C PRO A 381 10.70 23.10 9.23
N ASP A 382 11.35 23.96 10.01
CA ASP A 382 12.80 24.23 9.93
C ASP A 382 13.67 22.98 10.04
N ARG A 383 13.28 22.03 10.91
CA ARG A 383 14.01 20.77 11.07
C ARG A 383 13.61 19.74 10.03
N THR A 384 12.37 19.79 9.56
CA THR A 384 11.84 18.85 8.57
C THR A 384 12.37 19.14 7.17
N GLU A 385 12.56 20.42 6.82
CA GLU A 385 13.17 20.86 5.55
C GLU A 385 14.54 20.22 5.30
N ARG A 386 15.31 19.96 6.36
CA ARG A 386 16.63 19.31 6.29
C ARG A 386 16.57 17.83 5.87
N LEU A 387 15.40 17.20 5.99
CA LEU A 387 15.17 15.81 5.61
C LEU A 387 14.71 15.68 4.15
N LEU A 388 14.07 16.74 3.63
CA LEU A 388 13.40 16.72 2.33
C LEU A 388 14.30 16.34 1.14
N PRO A 389 15.58 16.77 1.06
CA PRO A 389 16.43 16.33 -0.03
C PRO A 389 16.51 14.80 -0.11
N HIS A 390 16.71 14.11 1.02
CA HIS A 390 16.76 12.66 1.03
C HIS A 390 15.41 12.02 0.71
N CYS A 391 14.29 12.66 1.06
CA CYS A 391 12.95 12.20 0.73
C CYS A 391 12.65 12.20 -0.78
N LEU A 392 13.42 12.90 -1.62
CA LEU A 392 13.33 12.78 -3.09
C LEU A 392 13.69 11.37 -3.59
N LEU A 393 14.42 10.59 -2.79
CA LEU A 393 14.85 9.23 -3.11
C LEU A 393 14.05 8.18 -2.34
N ASP A 394 13.01 8.59 -1.62
CA ASP A 394 12.18 7.68 -0.84
C ASP A 394 11.41 6.71 -1.73
N SER A 395 11.05 5.56 -1.20
CA SER A 395 10.30 4.56 -1.94
C SER A 395 8.88 4.98 -2.27
N GLU A 396 8.28 5.83 -1.44
CA GLU A 396 6.89 6.22 -1.59
C GLU A 396 6.73 7.43 -2.52
N PRO A 397 5.91 7.34 -3.57
CA PRO A 397 5.68 8.44 -4.50
C PRO A 397 5.12 9.68 -3.80
N GLN A 398 4.23 9.52 -2.82
CA GLN A 398 3.67 10.65 -2.06
C GLN A 398 4.71 11.35 -1.17
N VAL A 399 5.71 10.61 -0.65
CA VAL A 399 6.85 11.21 0.06
C VAL A 399 7.71 12.01 -0.91
N ARG A 400 8.01 11.46 -2.09
CA ARG A 400 8.75 12.15 -3.14
C ARG A 400 7.99 13.38 -3.65
N LEU A 401 6.66 13.34 -3.77
CA LEU A 401 5.83 14.48 -4.15
C LEU A 401 5.95 15.63 -3.16
N LEU A 402 5.84 15.35 -1.86
CA LEU A 402 6.02 16.36 -0.80
C LEU A 402 7.45 16.93 -0.84
N ALA A 403 8.46 16.07 -0.97
CA ALA A 403 9.84 16.48 -1.09
C ALA A 403 10.07 17.37 -2.33
N ALA A 404 9.49 17.02 -3.48
CA ALA A 404 9.63 17.77 -4.72
C ALA A 404 9.09 19.20 -4.62
N ARG A 405 8.01 19.37 -3.86
CA ARG A 405 7.39 20.68 -3.62
C ARG A 405 8.21 21.56 -2.68
N TYR A 406 8.72 20.99 -1.59
CA TYR A 406 9.20 21.79 -0.45
C TYR A 406 10.71 21.74 -0.23
N THR A 407 11.45 20.85 -0.90
CA THR A 407 12.89 20.72 -0.65
C THR A 407 13.64 22.03 -0.89
N PRO A 408 14.63 22.38 -0.03
CA PRO A 408 15.57 23.44 -0.32
C PRO A 408 16.35 23.16 -1.61
N MET A 409 16.60 24.19 -2.42
CA MET A 409 17.32 24.06 -3.70
C MET A 409 18.84 24.00 -3.49
N THR A 410 19.34 22.88 -3.01
CA THR A 410 20.78 22.54 -3.04
C THR A 410 21.15 21.90 -4.37
N ASP A 411 22.45 21.80 -4.68
CA ASP A 411 22.93 21.15 -5.92
C ASP A 411 22.44 19.70 -6.04
N ASP A 412 22.55 18.92 -4.96
CA ASP A 412 22.03 17.55 -4.89
C ASP A 412 20.51 17.50 -5.15
N ALA A 413 19.75 18.41 -4.53
CA ALA A 413 18.30 18.46 -4.71
C ALA A 413 17.92 18.83 -6.16
N GLN A 414 18.64 19.77 -6.79
CA GLN A 414 18.43 20.12 -8.19
C GLN A 414 18.69 18.92 -9.11
N GLN A 415 19.78 18.18 -8.87
CA GLN A 415 20.09 16.98 -9.64
C GLN A 415 19.01 15.91 -9.50
N TRP A 416 18.54 15.64 -8.27
CA TRP A 416 17.50 14.63 -8.04
C TRP A 416 16.15 15.05 -8.61
N LEU A 417 15.77 16.32 -8.51
CA LEU A 417 14.54 16.83 -9.14
C LEU A 417 14.58 16.72 -10.67
N ALA A 418 15.71 17.08 -11.28
CA ALA A 418 15.88 16.92 -12.73
C ALA A 418 15.78 15.45 -13.15
N GLY A 419 16.36 14.53 -12.36
CA GLY A 419 16.24 13.08 -12.56
C GLY A 419 14.80 12.60 -12.44
N LEU A 420 14.09 12.96 -11.37
CA LEU A 420 12.69 12.58 -11.16
C LEU A 420 11.79 13.07 -12.29
N GLY A 421 11.97 14.32 -12.74
CA GLY A 421 11.19 14.91 -13.83
C GLY A 421 11.28 14.17 -15.16
N GLN A 422 12.31 13.33 -15.35
CA GLN A 422 12.54 12.56 -16.58
C GLN A 422 12.48 11.04 -16.36
N ASP A 423 12.22 10.57 -15.14
CA ASP A 423 12.26 9.14 -14.84
C ASP A 423 10.98 8.44 -15.38
N PRO A 424 11.10 7.45 -16.29
CA PRO A 424 9.94 6.74 -16.83
C PRO A 424 9.18 5.90 -15.79
N LEU A 425 9.80 5.60 -14.64
CA LEU A 425 9.15 4.90 -13.53
C LEU A 425 8.40 5.81 -12.57
N GLU A 426 8.55 7.13 -12.71
CA GLU A 426 7.94 8.07 -11.76
C GLU A 426 6.48 8.37 -12.11
N GLU A 427 5.68 8.61 -11.07
CA GLU A 427 4.31 9.07 -11.20
C GLU A 427 4.24 10.49 -11.82
N ASP A 428 3.23 10.73 -12.65
CA ASP A 428 3.03 12.00 -13.34
C ASP A 428 3.04 13.21 -12.39
N ALA A 429 2.37 13.09 -11.24
CA ALA A 429 2.29 14.17 -10.26
C ALA A 429 3.68 14.53 -9.68
N VAL A 430 4.56 13.54 -9.46
CA VAL A 430 5.91 13.78 -8.96
C VAL A 430 6.78 14.38 -10.06
N ARG A 431 6.68 13.88 -11.30
CA ARG A 431 7.40 14.44 -12.46
C ARG A 431 7.05 15.90 -12.69
N GLU A 432 5.76 16.21 -12.66
CA GLU A 432 5.25 17.57 -12.83
C GLU A 432 5.76 18.48 -11.72
N ALA A 433 5.63 18.08 -10.45
CA ALA A 433 6.11 18.86 -9.32
C ALA A 433 7.62 19.13 -9.39
N ALA A 434 8.41 18.11 -9.76
CA ALA A 434 9.86 18.24 -9.91
C ALA A 434 10.24 19.19 -11.06
N GLY A 435 9.58 19.06 -12.22
CA GLY A 435 9.78 19.94 -13.37
C GLY A 435 9.42 21.40 -13.06
N GLN A 436 8.27 21.64 -12.42
CA GLN A 436 7.87 22.98 -11.97
C GLN A 436 8.91 23.60 -11.03
N ARG A 437 9.45 22.80 -10.10
CA ARG A 437 10.44 23.27 -9.12
C ARG A 437 11.76 23.70 -9.78
N ILE A 438 12.24 22.93 -10.76
CA ILE A 438 13.44 23.27 -11.56
C ILE A 438 13.20 24.52 -12.41
N HIS A 439 12.04 24.63 -13.07
CA HIS A 439 11.69 25.81 -13.86
C HIS A 439 11.56 27.09 -13.02
N ALA A 440 11.17 26.97 -11.75
CA ALA A 440 11.10 28.10 -10.83
C ALA A 440 12.49 28.54 -10.33
N ALA A 441 13.43 27.61 -10.15
CA ALA A 441 14.78 27.91 -9.68
C ALA A 441 15.72 28.51 -10.75
N THR A 442 15.34 28.39 -12.03
CA THR A 442 16.12 28.88 -13.19
C THR A 442 15.66 30.25 -13.71
N ARG A 443 14.60 30.81 -13.13
CA ARG A 443 14.16 32.21 -13.34
C ARG A 443 14.70 33.09 -12.23
#